data_AF-A0A2G9T4Y2-F1
#
_entry.id   AF-A0A2G9T4Y2-F1
#
_cell.length_a   1.000
_cell.length_b   1.000
_cell.length_c   1.000
_cell.angle_alpha   90.00
_cell.angle_beta   90.00
_cell.angle_gamma   90.00
#
_symmetry.space_group_name_H-M   'P 1'
#
loop_
_entity.id
_entity.type
_entity.pdbx_description
1 polymer ?
#
loop_
_entity_poly.entity_id
_entity_poly.type
_entity_poly.pdbx_seq_one_letter_code
_entity_poly.pdbx_strand_id
1 'polypeptide(L)'
;YFLVDTSLPVQYHVRRVRDGRSFCTRTVEAIQEGKIVFTLQVSFHVLEPDAAVHQDTMPDVPSWKELKSMTDLVPWLMTEITEGRIQVAPVVEKRLKSYDNRANQDGELFE
;
A
#
# COMPACT_ATOMS: atom_id res chain seq x y z
N TYR A 1 -4.27 0.11 22.36
CA TYR A 1 -4.60 0.50 20.98
C TYR A 1 -5.51 -0.56 20.40
N PHE A 2 -6.65 -0.16 19.82
CA PHE A 2 -7.54 -1.10 19.15
C PHE A 2 -6.91 -1.42 17.78
N LEU A 3 -6.59 -2.68 17.54
CA LEU A 3 -6.01 -3.14 16.28
C LEU A 3 -7.14 -3.57 15.35
N VAL A 4 -7.01 -3.27 14.07
CA VAL A 4 -7.87 -3.83 13.02
C VAL A 4 -7.68 -5.33 13.01
N ASP A 5 -8.77 -6.08 13.01
CA ASP A 5 -8.75 -7.54 12.89
C ASP A 5 -9.21 -7.92 11.48
N THR A 6 -8.34 -8.58 10.73
CA THR A 6 -8.61 -9.00 9.34
C THR A 6 -9.59 -10.17 9.25
N SER A 7 -9.85 -10.88 10.35
CA SER A 7 -10.85 -11.95 10.42
C SER A 7 -12.28 -11.42 10.61
N LEU A 8 -12.42 -10.15 11.01
CA LEU A 8 -13.71 -9.52 11.24
C LEU A 8 -14.16 -8.69 10.03
N PRO A 9 -15.46 -8.73 9.68
CA PRO A 9 -15.98 -7.89 8.61
C PRO A 9 -15.87 -6.40 8.96
N VAL A 10 -15.65 -5.57 7.96
CA VAL A 10 -15.62 -4.11 8.09
C VAL A 10 -16.95 -3.53 7.60
N GLN A 11 -17.63 -2.76 8.45
CA GLN A 11 -18.84 -2.02 8.06
C GLN A 11 -18.44 -0.64 7.54
N TYR A 12 -18.87 -0.27 6.34
CA TYR A 12 -18.57 1.03 5.76
C TYR A 12 -19.79 1.95 5.79
N HIS A 13 -19.72 2.99 6.61
CA HIS A 13 -20.76 4.02 6.69
C HIS A 13 -20.40 5.19 5.78
N VAL A 14 -21.17 5.34 4.70
CA VAL A 14 -20.95 6.41 3.71
C VAL A 14 -21.90 7.56 3.98
N ARG A 15 -21.34 8.73 4.30
CA ARG A 15 -22.07 9.98 4.45
C ARG A 15 -21.89 10.88 3.23
N ARG A 16 -23.01 11.39 2.70
CA ARG A 16 -23.00 12.43 1.66
C ARG A 16 -22.73 13.79 2.31
N VAL A 17 -21.59 14.39 1.99
CA VAL A 17 -21.22 15.72 2.49
C VAL A 17 -21.77 16.79 1.56
N ARG A 18 -21.60 16.61 0.25
CA ARG A 18 -22.06 17.53 -0.78
C ARG A 18 -22.32 16.80 -2.08
N ASP A 19 -23.40 17.19 -2.76
CA ASP A 19 -23.73 16.81 -4.14
C ASP A 19 -23.86 18.10 -4.97
N GLY A 20 -22.78 18.47 -5.66
CA GLY A 20 -22.75 19.60 -6.60
C GLY A 20 -22.96 19.14 -8.04
N ARG A 21 -22.92 20.10 -8.97
CA ARG A 21 -23.04 19.82 -10.41
C ARG A 21 -21.87 18.97 -10.96
N SER A 22 -20.63 19.40 -10.70
CA SER A 22 -19.42 18.72 -11.21
C SER A 22 -18.70 17.87 -10.15
N PHE A 23 -18.85 18.21 -8.87
CA PHE A 23 -18.19 17.50 -7.76
C PHE A 23 -19.19 16.91 -6.77
N CYS A 24 -18.91 15.70 -6.28
CA CYS A 24 -19.56 15.16 -5.09
C CYS A 24 -18.54 14.68 -4.06
N THR A 25 -18.82 14.93 -2.78
CA THR A 25 -17.91 14.61 -1.67
C THR A 25 -18.57 13.62 -0.72
N ARG A 26 -17.81 12.62 -0.30
CA ARG A 26 -18.21 11.59 0.66
C ARG A 26 -17.23 11.55 1.84
N THR A 27 -17.77 11.28 3.01
CA THR A 27 -16.98 10.76 4.13
C THR A 27 -17.34 9.29 4.31
N VAL A 28 -16.35 8.42 4.46
CA VAL A 28 -16.55 7.00 4.75
C VAL A 28 -15.91 6.69 6.09
N GLU A 29 -16.68 6.10 6.99
CA GLU A 29 -16.20 5.55 8.26
C GLU A 29 -16.22 4.03 8.16
N ALA A 30 -15.05 3.41 8.32
CA ALA A 30 -14.91 1.97 8.43
C ALA A 30 -15.00 1.58 9.91
N ILE A 31 -15.92 0.69 10.24
CA ILE A 31 -16.29 0.34 11.61
C ILE A 31 -16.07 -1.17 11.81
N GLN A 32 -15.37 -1.51 12.88
CA GLN A 32 -15.24 -2.88 13.40
C GLN A 32 -15.57 -2.86 14.90
N GLU A 33 -16.35 -3.84 15.36
CA GLU A 33 -16.81 -3.94 16.75
C GLU A 33 -17.36 -2.61 17.34
N GLY A 34 -18.11 -1.86 16.51
CA GLY A 34 -18.72 -0.59 16.91
C GLY A 34 -17.73 0.58 17.05
N LYS A 35 -16.46 0.41 16.66
CA LYS A 35 -15.44 1.45 16.70
C LYS A 35 -14.99 1.81 15.28
N ILE A 36 -14.82 3.10 15.02
CA ILE A 36 -14.24 3.57 13.77
C ILE A 36 -12.75 3.21 13.77
N VAL A 37 -12.34 2.39 12.80
CA VAL A 37 -10.95 1.98 12.60
C VAL A 37 -10.25 2.75 11.49
N PHE A 38 -11.03 3.35 10.59
CA PHE A 38 -10.51 4.18 9.50
C PHE A 38 -11.54 5.21 9.04
N THR A 39 -11.06 6.39 8.64
CA THR A 39 -11.89 7.47 8.10
C THR A 39 -11.29 7.97 6.79
N LEU A 40 -12.12 8.05 5.76
CA LEU A 40 -11.77 8.56 4.44
C LEU A 40 -12.64 9.77 4.10
N GLN A 41 -12.03 10.81 3.54
CA GLN A 41 -12.74 11.81 2.75
C GLN A 41 -12.33 11.64 1.30
N VAL A 42 -13.33 11.56 0.42
CA VAL A 42 -13.10 11.36 -1.01
C VAL A 42 -14.02 12.30 -1.80
N SER A 43 -13.48 12.85 -2.88
CA SER A 43 -14.23 13.67 -3.82
C SER A 43 -14.18 13.04 -5.19
N PHE A 44 -15.32 13.03 -5.86
CA PHE A 44 -15.46 12.58 -7.24
C PHE A 44 -15.74 13.79 -8.12
N HIS A 45 -15.18 13.78 -9.32
CA HIS A 45 -15.37 14.80 -10.33
C HIS A 45 -15.92 14.15 -11.59
N VAL A 46 -16.88 14.81 -12.25
CA VAL A 46 -17.30 14.41 -13.58
C VAL A 46 -16.17 14.62 -14.58
N LEU A 47 -16.14 13.84 -15.66
CA LEU A 47 -15.16 14.06 -16.70
C LEU A 47 -15.46 15.40 -17.41
N GLU A 48 -14.48 16.30 -17.42
CA GLU A 48 -14.53 17.59 -18.11
C GLU A 48 -13.24 17.76 -18.94
N PRO A 49 -13.23 18.61 -19.99
CA PRO A 49 -12.01 18.89 -20.74
C PRO A 49 -10.92 19.47 -19.85
N ASP A 50 -9.67 19.08 -20.11
CA ASP A 50 -8.53 19.58 -19.34
C ASP A 50 -8.36 21.09 -19.54
N ALA A 51 -8.36 21.84 -18.43
CA ALA A 51 -8.06 23.27 -18.45
C ALA A 51 -6.56 23.54 -18.66
N ALA A 52 -5.70 22.63 -18.18
CA ALA A 52 -4.26 22.64 -18.37
C ALA A 52 -3.72 21.21 -18.19
N VAL A 53 -2.74 20.83 -19.01
CA VAL A 53 -2.09 19.50 -18.93
C VAL A 53 -0.61 19.69 -18.68
N HIS A 54 -0.16 19.27 -17.50
CA HIS A 54 1.26 19.19 -17.15
C HIS A 54 1.45 18.09 -16.11
N GLN A 55 2.63 17.47 -16.11
CA GLN A 55 3.07 16.53 -15.09
C GLN A 55 4.58 16.60 -14.97
N ASP A 56 5.12 16.24 -13.81
CA ASP A 56 6.55 16.09 -13.65
C ASP A 56 7.09 14.98 -14.55
N THR A 57 8.34 15.12 -14.98
CA THR A 57 8.99 14.07 -15.78
C THR A 57 9.33 12.89 -14.88
N MET A 58 9.00 11.68 -15.34
CA MET A 58 9.36 10.45 -14.63
C MET A 58 10.89 10.37 -14.47
N PRO A 59 11.42 10.08 -13.28
CA PRO A 59 12.86 9.92 -13.08
C PRO A 59 13.39 8.73 -13.89
N ASP A 60 14.65 8.84 -14.33
CA ASP A 60 15.34 7.74 -15.00
C ASP A 60 15.67 6.62 -14.00
N VAL A 61 14.96 5.50 -14.12
CA VAL A 61 15.10 4.33 -13.25
C VAL A 61 15.22 3.06 -14.10
N PRO A 62 15.94 2.03 -13.61
CA PRO A 62 16.06 0.77 -14.33
C PRO A 62 14.71 0.14 -14.68
N SER A 63 14.71 -0.66 -15.73
CA SER A 63 13.51 -1.40 -16.12
C SER A 63 13.15 -2.43 -15.04
N TRP A 64 11.86 -2.62 -14.78
CA TRP A 64 11.39 -3.64 -13.84
C TRP A 64 11.90 -5.06 -14.21
N LYS A 65 12.20 -5.31 -15.49
CA LYS A 65 12.78 -6.59 -15.97
C LYS A 65 14.22 -6.83 -15.51
N GLU A 66 14.92 -5.78 -15.13
CA GLU A 66 16.31 -5.82 -14.65
C GLU A 66 16.37 -5.94 -13.12
N LEU A 67 15.24 -5.76 -12.45
CA LEU A 67 15.12 -5.84 -10.99
C LEU A 67 14.76 -7.25 -10.56
N LYS A 68 15.28 -7.66 -9.40
CA LYS A 68 14.86 -8.90 -8.75
C LYS A 68 13.48 -8.71 -8.14
N SER A 69 12.61 -9.70 -8.28
CA SER A 69 11.35 -9.76 -7.53
C SER A 69 11.66 -9.83 -6.02
N MET A 70 10.70 -9.48 -5.16
CA MET A 70 10.92 -9.61 -3.71
C MET A 70 11.25 -11.06 -3.30
N THR A 71 10.60 -12.03 -3.97
CA THR A 71 10.82 -13.47 -3.77
C THR A 71 12.24 -13.90 -4.08
N ASP A 72 12.87 -13.33 -5.11
CA ASP A 72 14.27 -13.65 -5.47
C ASP A 72 15.28 -12.77 -4.71
N LEU A 73 14.90 -11.53 -4.42
CA LEU A 73 15.76 -10.53 -3.80
C LEU A 73 16.07 -10.87 -2.34
N VAL A 74 15.05 -11.27 -1.56
CA VAL A 74 15.22 -11.49 -0.11
C VAL A 74 16.20 -12.64 0.17
N PRO A 75 16.07 -13.85 -0.42
CA PRO A 75 17.02 -14.94 -0.19
C PRO A 75 18.43 -14.59 -0.67
N TRP A 76 18.54 -13.92 -1.82
CA TRP A 76 19.82 -13.45 -2.33
C TRP A 76 20.49 -12.48 -1.35
N LEU A 77 19.77 -11.45 -0.90
CA LEU A 77 20.31 -10.43 0.00
C LEU A 77 20.70 -11.02 1.37
N MET A 78 19.91 -11.96 1.90
CA MET A 78 20.24 -12.66 3.14
C MET A 78 21.53 -13.47 3.02
N THR A 79 21.76 -14.10 1.85
CA THR A 79 23.01 -14.82 1.55
C THR A 79 24.19 -13.86 1.51
N GLU A 80 24.07 -12.74 0.78
CA GLU A 80 25.12 -11.71 0.69
C GLU A 80 25.48 -11.09 2.05
N ILE A 81 24.49 -10.86 2.92
CA ILE A 81 24.69 -10.36 4.29
C ILE A 81 25.40 -11.40 5.15
N THR A 82 24.95 -12.66 5.10
CA THR A 82 25.52 -13.76 5.90
C THR A 82 26.99 -14.01 5.53
N GLU A 83 27.31 -13.91 4.24
CA GLU A 83 28.68 -14.04 3.72
C GLU A 83 29.50 -12.75 3.88
N GLY A 84 28.93 -11.71 4.50
CA GLY A 84 29.60 -10.46 4.86
C GLY A 84 29.92 -9.53 3.69
N ARG A 85 29.46 -9.84 2.47
CA ARG A 85 29.70 -9.05 1.26
C ARG A 85 28.89 -7.76 1.23
N ILE A 86 27.74 -7.73 1.90
CA ILE A 86 26.91 -6.55 2.06
C ILE A 86 26.69 -6.30 3.56
N GLN A 87 26.97 -5.07 3.99
CA GLN A 87 26.69 -4.61 5.35
C GLN A 87 25.42 -3.77 5.34
N VAL A 88 24.45 -4.12 6.18
CA VAL A 88 23.18 -3.39 6.31
C VAL A 88 22.99 -2.92 7.74
N ALA A 89 22.25 -1.82 7.92
CA ALA A 89 21.87 -1.39 9.26
C ALA A 89 20.99 -2.46 9.95
N PRO A 90 21.08 -2.66 11.28
CA PRO A 90 20.31 -3.69 11.99
C PRO A 90 18.78 -3.60 11.78
N VAL A 91 18.25 -2.40 11.53
CA VAL A 91 16.81 -2.20 11.20
C VAL A 91 16.42 -2.81 9.86
N VAL A 92 17.33 -2.80 8.88
CA VAL A 92 17.13 -3.37 7.55
C VAL A 92 17.15 -4.89 7.67
N GLU A 93 18.11 -5.45 8.40
CA GLU A 93 18.20 -6.89 8.65
C GLU A 93 16.93 -7.42 9.34
N LYS A 94 16.41 -6.69 10.34
CA LYS A 94 15.15 -7.03 11.02
C LYS A 94 13.95 -7.00 10.06
N ARG A 95 13.90 -6.05 9.12
CA ARG A 95 12.85 -5.98 8.09
C ARG A 95 12.96 -7.12 7.09
N LEU A 96 14.16 -7.47 6.63
CA LEU A 96 14.38 -8.57 5.70
C LEU A 96 13.89 -9.90 6.27
N LYS A 97 14.19 -10.19 7.54
CA LYS A 97 13.66 -11.36 8.25
C LYS A 97 12.12 -11.37 8.33
N SER A 98 11.47 -10.20 8.35
CA SER A 98 10.00 -10.12 8.32
C SER A 98 9.40 -10.34 6.94
N TYR A 99 10.12 -9.98 5.87
CA TYR A 99 9.70 -10.24 4.49
C TYR A 99 9.83 -11.72 4.14
N ASP A 100 10.91 -12.37 4.59
CA ASP A 100 11.13 -13.81 4.39
C ASP A 100 9.99 -14.65 5.00
N ASN A 101 9.52 -14.29 6.19
CA ASN A 101 8.38 -14.95 6.84
C ASN A 101 7.04 -14.73 6.12
N ARG A 102 6.85 -13.62 5.40
CA ARG A 102 5.60 -13.31 4.66
C ARG A 102 5.60 -13.85 3.24
N ALA A 103 6.74 -13.79 2.54
CA ALA A 103 6.91 -14.37 1.21
C ALA A 103 6.68 -15.89 1.23
N ASN A 104 6.93 -16.55 2.37
CA ASN A 104 6.66 -17.97 2.56
C ASN A 104 5.24 -18.29 3.08
N GLN A 105 4.41 -17.29 3.43
CA GLN A 105 3.08 -17.53 4.03
C GLN A 105 1.91 -17.33 3.08
N ASP A 106 2.02 -16.47 2.06
CA ASP A 106 0.89 -16.17 1.17
C ASP A 106 1.29 -16.36 -0.30
N GLY A 107 1.11 -17.58 -0.81
CA GLY A 107 0.77 -17.75 -2.22
C GLY A 107 -0.66 -17.24 -2.39
N GLU A 108 -0.85 -16.23 -3.25
CA GLU A 108 -2.12 -15.60 -3.60
C GLU A 108 -2.65 -14.53 -2.61
N LEU A 109 -2.10 -13.33 -2.73
CA LEU A 109 -2.70 -12.10 -2.18
C LEU A 109 -3.48 -11.29 -3.23
N PHE A 110 -3.55 -11.75 -4.48
CA PHE A 110 -4.21 -11.06 -5.59
C PHE A 110 -4.81 -12.01 -6.65
N GLU A 111 -5.57 -13.03 -6.23
CA GLU A 111 -6.65 -13.59 -7.06
C GLU A 111 -8.02 -13.23 -6.46
#